data_AF-A0A7V3P1Y8-F1
#
_entry.id   AF-A0A7V3P1Y8-F1
#
_cell.length_a   1.000
_cell.length_b   1.000
_cell.length_c   1.000
_cell.angle_alpha   90.00
_cell.angle_beta   90.00
_cell.angle_gamma   90.00
#
_symmetry.space_group_name_H-M   'P 1'
#
loop_
_entity.id
_entity.type
_entity.pdbx_description
1 polymer ?
#
loop_
_entity_poly.entity_id
_entity_poly.type
_entity_poly.pdbx_seq_one_letter_code
_entity_poly.pdbx_strand_id
1 'polypeptide(L)'
;MFSGAYEHTVDDKGRTVIPARLRQKLGDKFYITRGINGCLWIFSQATWPRVQEALTPKSLWDERGLKLERFFLGAAAECTPDRQGRIVIPPMLMQHAGIKPGDSVWLIGLTDKIEVWEKSRWDAFNASLTDDVIAELGREVVEPR
;
A
#
# COMPACT_ATOMS: atom_id res chain seq x y z
N MET A 1 -0.86 -4.27 -14.77
CA MET A 1 -1.80 -4.67 -13.70
C MET A 1 -1.10 -5.55 -12.67
N PHE A 2 -1.18 -5.19 -11.39
CA PHE A 2 -0.79 -6.03 -10.25
C PHE A 2 -1.94 -6.96 -9.85
N SER A 3 -1.60 -8.17 -9.37
CA SER A 3 -2.56 -9.15 -8.88
C SER A 3 -1.88 -10.20 -7.99
N GLY A 4 -2.70 -10.86 -7.17
CA GLY A 4 -2.28 -11.92 -6.25
C GLY A 4 -1.94 -11.41 -4.85
N ALA A 5 -1.88 -12.35 -3.91
CA ALA A 5 -1.53 -12.14 -2.51
C ALA A 5 -0.28 -12.96 -2.18
N TYR A 6 0.72 -12.34 -1.56
CA TYR A 6 2.00 -12.98 -1.26
C TYR A 6 2.39 -12.68 0.18
N GLU A 7 2.72 -13.72 0.96
CA GLU A 7 3.15 -13.59 2.34
C GLU A 7 4.68 -13.63 2.44
N HIS A 8 5.26 -12.66 3.15
CA HIS A 8 6.69 -12.59 3.40
C HIS A 8 6.97 -12.04 4.80
N THR A 9 8.11 -12.40 5.39
CA THR A 9 8.53 -11.86 6.68
C THR A 9 9.27 -10.52 6.54
N VAL A 10 9.23 -9.72 7.59
CA VAL A 10 10.03 -8.51 7.75
C VAL A 10 11.26 -8.86 8.58
N ASP A 11 12.46 -8.61 8.05
CA ASP A 11 13.70 -8.89 8.78
C ASP A 11 14.03 -7.84 9.84
N ASP A 12 15.07 -8.11 10.64
CA ASP A 12 15.57 -7.24 11.72
C ASP A 12 15.93 -5.81 11.28
N LYS A 13 16.10 -5.59 9.98
CA LYS A 13 16.40 -4.28 9.37
C LYS A 13 15.16 -3.61 8.76
N GLY A 14 13.97 -4.13 9.04
CA GLY A 14 12.72 -3.64 8.48
C GLY A 14 12.57 -3.94 7.00
N ARG A 15 13.25 -4.97 6.46
CA ARG A 15 13.19 -5.29 5.04
C ARG A 15 12.21 -6.42 4.74
N THR A 16 11.48 -6.30 3.64
CA THR A 16 10.64 -7.37 3.10
C THR A 16 10.92 -7.60 1.62
N VAL A 17 10.65 -8.81 1.15
CA VAL A 17 10.83 -9.20 -0.25
C VAL A 17 9.68 -8.67 -1.09
N ILE A 18 9.99 -8.06 -2.24
CA ILE A 18 8.98 -7.83 -3.29
C ILE A 18 8.90 -9.08 -4.17
N PRO A 19 7.74 -9.78 -4.22
CA PRO A 19 7.54 -10.96 -5.05
C PRO A 19 7.96 -10.70 -6.50
N ALA A 20 8.66 -11.65 -7.12
CA ALA A 20 9.23 -11.48 -8.46
C ALA A 20 8.18 -11.02 -9.51
N ARG A 21 6.94 -11.55 -9.43
CA ARG A 21 5.82 -11.17 -10.31
C ARG A 21 5.41 -9.70 -10.18
N LEU A 22 5.48 -9.15 -8.96
CA LEU A 22 5.18 -7.74 -8.69
C LEU A 22 6.39 -6.87 -9.07
N ARG A 23 7.61 -7.30 -8.72
CA ARG A 23 8.87 -6.59 -8.98
C ARG A 23 9.08 -6.30 -10.47
N GLN A 24 8.81 -7.28 -11.34
CA GLN A 24 8.91 -7.11 -12.80
C GLN A 24 8.04 -5.95 -13.34
N LYS A 25 6.92 -5.65 -12.67
CA LYS A 25 5.99 -4.59 -13.07
C LYS A 25 6.27 -3.25 -12.37
N LEU A 26 6.88 -3.28 -11.20
CA LEU A 26 7.31 -2.06 -10.48
C LEU A 26 8.53 -1.41 -11.14
N GLY A 27 9.45 -2.21 -11.66
CA GLY A 27 10.76 -1.74 -12.09
C GLY A 27 11.72 -1.53 -10.92
N ASP A 28 12.82 -0.82 -11.19
CA ASP A 28 13.91 -0.64 -10.21
C ASP A 28 13.65 0.50 -9.22
N LYS A 29 12.66 1.34 -9.49
CA LYS A 29 12.30 2.51 -8.69
C LYS A 29 10.80 2.64 -8.59
N PHE A 30 10.32 2.82 -7.37
CA PHE A 30 8.90 2.94 -7.04
C PHE A 30 8.73 3.67 -5.71
N TYR A 31 7.48 3.95 -5.34
CA TYR A 31 7.16 4.75 -4.17
C TYR A 31 6.30 3.95 -3.21
N ILE A 32 6.65 3.99 -1.92
CA ILE A 32 5.84 3.46 -0.83
C ILE A 32 5.29 4.63 0.00
N THR A 33 4.04 4.53 0.43
CA THR A 33 3.41 5.52 1.32
C THR A 33 2.38 4.85 2.25
N ARG A 34 1.77 5.63 3.14
CA ARG A 34 0.62 5.19 3.94
C ARG A 34 -0.56 4.82 3.04
N GLY A 35 -1.24 3.75 3.41
CA GLY A 35 -2.56 3.41 2.91
C GLY A 35 -3.63 3.65 3.97
N ILE A 36 -4.87 3.32 3.61
CA ILE A 36 -6.03 3.36 4.50
C ILE A 36 -6.07 2.05 5.32
N ASN A 37 -6.81 2.02 6.44
CA ASN A 37 -6.98 0.85 7.31
C ASN A 37 -5.66 0.35 7.95
N GLY A 38 -4.62 1.18 7.96
CA GLY A 38 -3.30 0.82 8.49
C GLY A 38 -2.50 -0.09 7.56
N CYS A 39 -2.79 -0.11 6.26
CA CYS A 39 -1.89 -0.70 5.27
C CYS A 39 -0.91 0.34 4.74
N LEU A 40 0.03 -0.10 3.91
CA LEU A 40 0.90 0.74 3.08
C LEU A 40 0.54 0.55 1.62
N TRP A 41 0.79 1.55 0.80
CA TRP A 41 0.63 1.46 -0.66
C TRP A 41 1.97 1.58 -1.35
N ILE A 42 2.18 0.76 -2.37
CA ILE A 42 3.30 0.83 -3.29
C ILE A 42 2.79 1.12 -4.69
N PHE A 43 3.37 2.13 -5.34
CA PHE A 43 3.07 2.53 -6.70
C PHE A 43 4.33 2.49 -7.56
N SER A 44 4.20 2.03 -8.81
CA SER A 44 5.30 2.11 -9.77
C SER A 44 5.65 3.56 -10.09
N GLN A 45 6.85 3.79 -10.62
CA GLN A 45 7.27 5.10 -11.14
C GLN A 45 6.27 5.66 -12.17
N ALA A 46 5.65 4.79 -12.98
CA ALA A 46 4.71 5.20 -14.02
C ALA A 46 3.36 5.66 -13.44
N THR A 47 2.88 5.04 -12.35
CA THR A 47 1.59 5.39 -11.73
C THR A 47 1.72 6.57 -10.77
N TRP A 48 2.88 6.75 -10.14
CA TRP A 48 3.08 7.72 -9.07
C TRP A 48 2.69 9.17 -9.41
N PRO A 49 3.04 9.75 -10.58
CA PRO A 49 2.67 11.13 -10.91
C PRO A 49 1.16 11.37 -10.87
N ARG A 50 0.35 10.40 -11.32
CA ARG A 50 -1.11 10.48 -11.28
C ARG A 50 -1.64 10.46 -9.84
N VAL A 51 -1.02 9.67 -8.97
CA VAL A 51 -1.38 9.61 -7.54
C VAL A 51 -1.03 10.93 -6.84
N GLN A 52 0.14 11.50 -7.16
CA GLN A 52 0.53 12.81 -6.64
C GLN A 52 -0.48 13.88 -7.04
N GLU A 53 -0.79 13.99 -8.33
CA GLU A 53 -1.75 14.96 -8.84
C GLU A 53 -3.14 14.82 -8.17
N ALA A 54 -3.61 13.59 -7.98
CA ALA A 54 -4.89 13.33 -7.32
C ALA A 54 -4.92 13.73 -5.83
N LEU A 55 -3.76 13.80 -5.18
CA LEU A 55 -3.61 14.11 -3.77
C LEU A 55 -3.15 15.55 -3.50
N THR A 56 -2.66 16.26 -4.54
CA THR A 56 -2.27 17.66 -4.44
C THR A 56 -3.52 18.55 -4.29
N PRO A 57 -3.53 19.49 -3.32
CA PRO A 57 -4.66 20.39 -3.13
C PRO A 57 -4.82 21.34 -4.31
N LYS A 58 -6.07 21.69 -4.64
CA LYS A 58 -6.35 22.62 -5.75
C LYS A 58 -6.02 24.08 -5.42
N SER A 59 -5.85 24.41 -4.14
CA SER A 59 -5.43 25.74 -3.67
C SER A 59 -4.80 25.66 -2.28
N LEU A 60 -4.08 26.70 -1.88
CA LEU A 60 -3.50 26.84 -0.54
C LEU A 60 -4.54 26.89 0.60
N TRP A 61 -5.82 27.08 0.27
CA TRP A 61 -6.92 27.16 1.24
C TRP A 61 -7.79 25.90 1.26
N ASP A 62 -7.46 24.89 0.45
CA ASP A 62 -8.14 23.59 0.46
C ASP A 62 -7.65 22.76 1.66
N GLU A 63 -8.25 22.99 2.82
CA GLU A 63 -7.88 22.29 4.06
C GLU A 63 -7.97 20.77 3.94
N ARG A 64 -8.95 20.26 3.19
CA ARG A 64 -9.14 18.82 2.99
C ARG A 64 -8.01 18.27 2.12
N GLY A 65 -7.71 18.92 1.00
CA GLY A 65 -6.61 18.55 0.12
C GLY A 65 -5.27 18.57 0.87
N LEU A 66 -4.99 19.63 1.63
CA LEU A 66 -3.76 19.74 2.43
C LEU A 66 -3.61 18.63 3.46
N LYS A 67 -4.71 18.21 4.10
CA LYS A 67 -4.69 17.07 5.05
C LYS A 67 -4.34 15.76 4.33
N LEU A 68 -4.93 15.51 3.17
CA LEU A 68 -4.64 14.30 2.37
C LEU A 68 -3.20 14.33 1.85
N GLU A 69 -2.76 15.45 1.29
CA GLU A 69 -1.39 15.64 0.80
C GLU A 69 -0.36 15.34 1.89
N ARG A 70 -0.51 15.96 3.08
CA ARG A 70 0.40 15.74 4.21
C ARG A 70 0.38 14.30 4.69
N PHE A 71 -0.80 13.68 4.71
CA PHE A 71 -0.96 12.31 5.19
C PHE A 71 -0.31 11.28 4.25
N PHE A 72 -0.55 11.41 2.95
CA PHE A 72 -0.07 10.47 1.93
C PHE A 72 1.27 10.90 1.33
N LEU A 73 1.36 12.07 0.72
CA LEU A 73 2.59 12.50 0.05
C LEU A 73 3.70 12.84 1.06
N GLY A 74 3.34 13.41 2.21
CA GLY A 74 4.31 13.70 3.29
C GLY A 74 4.96 12.45 3.91
N ALA A 75 4.35 11.27 3.75
CA ALA A 75 4.89 9.99 4.21
C ALA A 75 5.49 9.14 3.08
N ALA A 76 5.45 9.63 1.83
CA ALA A 76 5.93 8.88 0.68
C ALA A 76 7.46 8.79 0.67
N ALA A 77 7.98 7.60 0.36
CA ALA A 77 9.40 7.35 0.21
C ALA A 77 9.67 6.62 -1.10
N GLU A 78 10.73 7.02 -1.78
CA GLU A 78 11.26 6.30 -2.92
C GLU A 78 11.98 5.02 -2.46
N CYS A 79 11.80 3.94 -3.21
CA CYS A 79 12.34 2.62 -2.90
C CYS A 79 13.03 2.03 -4.13
N THR A 80 14.16 1.37 -3.87
CA THR A 80 14.91 0.57 -4.84
C THR A 80 15.18 -0.79 -4.23
N PRO A 81 14.81 -1.90 -4.89
CA PRO A 81 15.11 -3.23 -4.39
C PRO A 81 16.62 -3.50 -4.32
N ASP A 82 17.07 -4.23 -3.31
CA ASP A 82 18.42 -4.78 -3.29
C ASP A 82 18.58 -5.93 -4.30
N ARG A 83 19.79 -6.52 -4.39
CA ARG A 83 20.06 -7.66 -5.28
C ARG A 83 19.19 -8.89 -5.01
N GLN A 84 18.58 -9.00 -3.83
CA GLN A 84 17.69 -10.09 -3.45
C GLN A 84 16.21 -9.72 -3.68
N GLY A 85 15.93 -8.53 -4.20
CA GLY A 85 14.59 -8.02 -4.42
C GLY A 85 13.89 -7.53 -3.16
N ARG A 86 14.64 -7.24 -2.08
CA ARG A 86 14.08 -6.70 -0.84
C ARG A 86 14.07 -5.18 -0.85
N ILE A 87 13.08 -4.60 -0.17
CA ILE A 87 13.05 -3.17 0.16
C ILE A 87 13.11 -2.96 1.66
N VAL A 88 13.63 -1.82 2.09
CA VAL A 88 13.47 -1.32 3.47
C VAL A 88 12.12 -0.63 3.57
N ILE A 89 11.29 -1.01 4.53
CA ILE A 89 10.09 -0.25 4.89
C ILE A 89 10.54 0.87 5.85
N PRO A 90 10.35 2.16 5.51
CA PRO A 90 10.71 3.26 6.40
C PRO A 90 10.09 3.09 7.80
N PRO A 91 10.82 3.40 8.89
CA PRO A 91 10.31 3.21 10.25
C PRO A 91 8.97 3.88 10.54
N MET A 92 8.73 5.06 9.97
CA MET A 92 7.45 5.78 10.12
C MET A 92 6.28 5.02 9.45
N LEU A 93 6.54 4.31 8.35
CA LEU A 93 5.53 3.50 7.67
C LEU A 93 5.29 2.17 8.40
N MET A 94 6.34 1.57 8.95
CA MET A 94 6.18 0.43 9.87
C MET A 94 5.30 0.80 11.06
N GLN A 95 5.57 1.95 11.70
CA GLN A 95 4.77 2.45 12.82
C GLN A 95 3.29 2.67 12.41
N HIS A 96 3.04 3.30 11.27
CA HIS A 96 1.69 3.50 10.74
C HIS A 96 0.95 2.18 10.52
N ALA A 97 1.64 1.19 9.96
CA ALA A 97 1.03 -0.10 9.62
C ALA A 97 0.95 -1.08 10.82
N GLY A 98 1.64 -0.77 11.92
CA GLY A 98 1.78 -1.67 13.06
C GLY A 98 2.71 -2.86 12.79
N ILE A 99 3.62 -2.74 11.82
CA ILE A 99 4.58 -3.78 11.43
C ILE A 99 5.82 -3.69 12.33
N LYS A 100 6.30 -4.82 12.84
CA LYS A 100 7.55 -4.95 13.58
C LYS A 100 8.50 -5.93 12.88
N PRO A 101 9.82 -5.85 13.16
CA PRO A 101 10.75 -6.88 12.70
C PRO A 101 10.35 -8.26 13.25
N GLY A 102 10.43 -9.28 12.41
CA GLY A 102 9.95 -10.64 12.68
C GLY A 102 8.49 -10.89 12.29
N ASP A 103 7.69 -9.84 12.06
CA ASP A 103 6.29 -10.01 11.64
C ASP A 103 6.19 -10.52 10.19
N SER A 104 5.08 -11.17 9.89
CA SER A 104 4.70 -11.51 8.52
C SER A 104 3.82 -10.41 7.93
N VAL A 105 4.02 -10.13 6.66
CA VAL A 105 3.26 -9.15 5.90
C VAL A 105 2.70 -9.76 4.62
N TRP A 106 1.50 -9.31 4.25
CA TRP A 106 0.89 -9.59 2.97
C TRP A 106 1.18 -8.47 1.97
N LEU A 107 1.67 -8.84 0.79
CA LEU A 107 1.75 -7.97 -0.38
C LEU A 107 0.60 -8.33 -1.33
N ILE A 108 -0.37 -7.44 -1.45
CA ILE A 108 -1.60 -7.65 -2.22
C ILE A 108 -1.56 -6.77 -3.47
N GLY A 109 -1.48 -7.37 -4.65
CA GLY A 109 -1.54 -6.63 -5.92
C GLY A 109 -2.98 -6.26 -6.27
N LEU A 110 -3.24 -4.95 -6.43
CA LEU A 110 -4.55 -4.39 -6.75
C LEU A 110 -4.44 -3.44 -7.94
N THR A 111 -4.55 -3.98 -9.15
CA THR A 111 -4.61 -3.22 -10.41
C THR A 111 -3.41 -2.29 -10.67
N ASP A 112 -3.42 -1.10 -10.07
CA ASP A 112 -2.45 -0.02 -10.22
C ASP A 112 -1.55 0.19 -8.99
N LYS A 113 -1.85 -0.48 -7.88
CA LYS A 113 -1.07 -0.43 -6.63
C LYS A 113 -0.80 -1.81 -6.06
N ILE A 114 0.09 -1.86 -5.08
CA ILE A 114 0.28 -3.00 -4.18
C ILE A 114 0.01 -2.50 -2.78
N GLU A 115 -0.75 -3.26 -1.98
CA GLU A 115 -0.89 -2.99 -0.57
C GLU A 115 0.04 -3.87 0.25
N VAL A 116 0.63 -3.31 1.31
CA VAL A 116 1.40 -4.06 2.30
C VAL A 116 0.66 -4.01 3.62
N TRP A 117 0.33 -5.17 4.17
CA TRP A 117 -0.42 -5.30 5.41
C TRP A 117 0.35 -6.14 6.42
N GLU A 118 0.33 -5.75 7.69
CA GLU A 118 0.65 -6.69 8.77
C GLU A 118 -0.37 -7.84 8.74
N LYS A 119 0.10 -9.08 8.93
CA LYS A 119 -0.70 -10.28 8.73
C LYS A 119 -1.97 -10.31 9.58
N SER A 120 -1.87 -10.08 10.88
CA SER A 120 -3.00 -10.13 11.80
C SER A 120 -4.07 -9.08 11.44
N ARG A 121 -3.62 -7.88 11.03
CA ARG A 121 -4.48 -6.81 10.54
C ARG A 121 -5.20 -7.19 9.26
N TRP A 122 -4.49 -7.80 8.30
CA TRP A 122 -5.11 -8.30 7.07
C TRP A 122 -6.13 -9.42 7.36
N ASP A 123 -5.78 -10.35 8.22
CA ASP A 123 -6.63 -11.47 8.61
C ASP A 123 -7.90 -10.96 9.31
N ALA A 124 -7.77 -9.98 10.21
CA ALA A 124 -8.90 -9.31 10.87
C ALA A 124 -9.77 -8.52 9.87
N PHE A 125 -9.16 -7.81 8.92
CA PHE A 125 -9.89 -7.11 7.86
C PHE A 125 -10.72 -8.10 7.03
N ASN A 126 -10.13 -9.21 6.57
CA ASN A 126 -10.87 -10.22 5.81
C ASN A 126 -11.94 -10.92 6.63
N ALA A 127 -11.69 -11.19 7.91
CA ALA A 127 -12.71 -11.76 8.79
C ALA A 127 -13.93 -10.84 8.95
N SER A 128 -13.77 -9.51 8.79
CA SER A 128 -14.88 -8.57 8.80
C SER A 128 -15.68 -8.53 7.49
N LEU A 129 -15.15 -9.10 6.40
CA LEU A 129 -15.77 -9.16 5.08
C LEU A 129 -16.60 -10.45 4.93
N THR A 130 -17.72 -10.52 5.64
CA THR A 130 -18.67 -11.64 5.50
C THR A 130 -19.34 -11.64 4.13
N ASP A 131 -19.92 -12.78 3.73
CA ASP A 131 -20.66 -12.90 2.47
C ASP A 131 -21.76 -11.84 2.34
N ASP A 132 -22.49 -11.54 3.43
CA ASP A 132 -23.53 -10.50 3.46
C ASP A 132 -22.94 -9.10 3.20
N VAL A 133 -21.82 -8.77 3.85
CA VAL A 133 -21.12 -7.49 3.66
C VAL A 133 -20.63 -7.37 2.21
N ILE A 134 -20.03 -8.42 1.66
CA ILE A 134 -19.55 -8.42 0.27
C ILE A 134 -20.71 -8.30 -0.72
N ALA A 135 -21.84 -8.99 -0.47
CA ALA A 135 -23.02 -8.90 -1.31
C ALA A 135 -23.68 -7.51 -1.26
N GLU A 136 -23.69 -6.84 -0.11
CA GLU A 136 -24.15 -5.45 0.02
C GLU A 136 -23.25 -4.49 -0.77
N LEU A 137 -21.93 -4.54 -0.56
CA LEU A 137 -20.97 -3.69 -1.27
C LEU A 137 -21.01 -3.92 -2.78
N GLY A 138 -21.18 -5.17 -3.22
CA GLY A 138 -21.27 -5.52 -4.63
C GLY A 138 -22.47 -4.89 -5.35
N ARG A 139 -23.60 -4.72 -4.66
CA ARG A 139 -24.80 -4.07 -5.22
C ARG A 139 -24.57 -2.58 -5.48
N GLU A 140 -23.89 -1.88 -4.57
CA GLU A 140 -23.58 -0.44 -4.73
C GLU A 140 -22.67 -0.15 -5.93
N VAL A 141 -21.79 -1.09 -6.27
CA VAL A 141 -20.86 -0.94 -7.41
C VAL A 141 -21.57 -1.14 -8.75
N VAL A 142 -22.54 -2.05 -8.82
CA VAL A 142 -23.27 -2.36 -10.07
C VAL A 142 -24.40 -1.35 -10.32
N GLU A 143 -24.98 -0.79 -9.28
CA GLU A 143 -26.05 0.23 -9.34
C GLU A 143 -25.61 1.53 -8.64
N PRO A 144 -24.65 2.28 -9.22
CA PRO A 144 -24.22 3.53 -8.63
C PRO A 144 -25.37 4.55 -8.65
N ARG A 145 -25.69 5.12 -7.48
CA ARG A 145 -26.65 6.22 -7.34
C ARG A 145 -26.20 7.50 -8.04
#